data_AF-A0A010S493-F1
#
_entry.id   AF-A0A010S493-F1
#
_cell.length_a   1.000
_cell.length_b   1.000
_cell.length_c   1.000
_cell.angle_alpha   90.00
_cell.angle_beta   90.00
_cell.angle_gamma   90.00
#
_symmetry.space_group_name_H-M   'P 1'
#
loop_
_entity.id
_entity.type
_entity.pdbx_description
1 polymer ?
#
loop_
_entity_poly.entity_id
_entity_poly.type
_entity_poly.pdbx_seq_one_letter_code
_entity_poly.pdbx_strand_id
1 'polypeptide(L)'
;MSRTTHTQDRHPAQTRPAPTPGSASSHSPSPITKAKPFFRSVPFQIVVACGVSFTAPGMWDALGGLGAGGAAEPYAVSAANALVYGLFAIVCVAAGAINNRIGLPYGLALGAIGYPLYGAGLYTNNVSANTWFMLFGSALCGISAGFFWAAEAAIIIGYPSPGDRAFYLAVWQTAKAAGPIVGGAINLGLNANRKTTGSVSSSTYIVFIVIMCLGLPIALCLSPANKVWRKDGTVIGTPRAPTWGAEFKAVGKLFASRRILLLLPAFFISYFYNGFMSTWLATYFTVRSRAFSSFFTNFAGIFSSFMIATLLDNQKIHIKSRGRIAFTSIIFILVGTWIWATVLQKEIYNASEPPAYDWFRGGFGKSYALVFFWQFGGQAFQQFLYWLVGQYATDLSDLSRHTGILRGTEALGQTIAWAMQSEGNANHFISIGLNFGITVLCVFPTWLVLSALEGSHEENITSAERDLGDAGEEEIGSKAAAK
;
A
#
# COMPACT_ATOMS: atom_id res chain seq x y z
N MET A 1 57.98 -64.86 -41.06
CA MET A 1 58.62 -64.72 -42.38
C MET A 1 59.30 -63.36 -42.47
N SER A 2 60.48 -63.30 -43.10
CA SER A 2 61.28 -62.15 -43.61
C SER A 2 60.82 -60.70 -43.30
N ARG A 3 61.64 -59.90 -42.59
CA ARG A 3 62.67 -58.93 -43.12
C ARG A 3 62.04 -57.59 -43.59
N THR A 4 62.58 -56.38 -43.38
CA THR A 4 63.83 -55.82 -42.79
C THR A 4 63.56 -54.33 -42.37
N THR A 5 64.42 -53.45 -41.82
CA THR A 5 65.90 -53.38 -41.67
C THR A 5 66.30 -52.42 -40.52
N HIS A 6 67.27 -52.82 -39.68
CA HIS A 6 68.51 -52.08 -39.29
C HIS A 6 68.47 -50.59 -38.80
N THR A 7 68.70 -50.32 -37.49
CA THR A 7 69.98 -49.92 -36.79
C THR A 7 70.24 -48.38 -36.75
N GLN A 8 70.98 -47.77 -35.79
CA GLN A 8 71.96 -48.27 -34.79
C GLN A 8 72.19 -47.29 -33.60
N ASP A 9 72.88 -47.76 -32.54
CA ASP A 9 73.73 -47.02 -31.55
C ASP A 9 73.09 -45.96 -30.61
N ARG A 10 73.60 -45.62 -29.39
CA ARG A 10 74.44 -46.30 -28.36
C ARG A 10 74.46 -45.47 -27.05
N HIS A 11 74.23 -46.09 -25.88
CA HIS A 11 74.72 -45.69 -24.51
C HIS A 11 74.41 -44.25 -23.95
N PRO A 12 74.69 -43.94 -22.66
CA PRO A 12 74.31 -44.69 -21.43
C PRO A 12 73.72 -43.82 -20.28
N ALA A 13 72.98 -44.48 -19.37
CA ALA A 13 72.74 -44.16 -17.94
C ALA A 13 72.73 -42.70 -17.40
N GLN A 14 71.54 -42.20 -17.00
CA GLN A 14 71.38 -41.19 -15.94
C GLN A 14 70.14 -41.47 -15.04
N THR A 15 70.37 -41.29 -13.73
CA THR A 15 69.43 -41.03 -12.59
C THR A 15 67.92 -41.30 -12.72
N ARG A 16 67.36 -42.09 -11.78
CA ARG A 16 65.91 -42.18 -11.49
C ARG A 16 65.35 -40.82 -11.02
N PRO A 17 64.23 -40.32 -11.57
CA PRO A 17 63.53 -39.16 -11.01
C PRO A 17 62.64 -39.54 -9.80
N ALA A 18 62.39 -38.54 -8.95
CA ALA A 18 61.48 -38.60 -7.80
C ALA A 18 60.00 -38.73 -8.25
N PRO A 19 59.09 -39.23 -7.40
CA PRO A 19 57.67 -39.33 -7.75
C PRO A 19 57.06 -37.93 -7.95
N THR A 20 56.49 -37.71 -9.13
CA THR A 20 55.66 -36.56 -9.43
C THR A 20 54.44 -36.53 -8.50
N PRO A 21 54.15 -35.40 -7.80
CA PRO A 21 52.90 -35.26 -7.07
C PRO A 21 51.73 -35.41 -8.03
N GLY A 22 50.72 -36.20 -7.63
CA GLY A 22 49.57 -36.48 -8.48
C GLY A 22 48.82 -35.19 -8.87
N SER A 23 48.22 -35.21 -10.05
CA SER A 23 47.27 -34.19 -10.48
C SER A 23 46.06 -34.22 -9.54
N ALA A 24 46.11 -33.41 -8.49
CA ALA A 24 44.95 -33.11 -7.68
C ALA A 24 43.92 -32.44 -8.59
N SER A 25 42.88 -33.19 -8.98
CA SER A 25 41.68 -32.61 -9.56
C SER A 25 41.12 -31.65 -8.52
N SER A 26 41.32 -30.36 -8.74
CA SER A 26 40.69 -29.30 -7.96
C SER A 26 39.19 -29.30 -8.28
N HIS A 27 38.48 -30.27 -7.70
CA HIS A 27 37.07 -30.10 -7.40
C HIS A 27 36.99 -28.95 -6.39
N SER A 28 36.98 -27.73 -6.91
CA SER A 28 36.40 -26.58 -6.23
C SER A 28 35.06 -27.06 -5.69
N PRO A 29 34.85 -27.13 -4.36
CA PRO A 29 33.56 -27.52 -3.85
C PRO A 29 32.58 -26.47 -4.35
N SER A 30 31.65 -26.88 -5.24
CA SER A 30 30.56 -26.02 -5.70
C SER A 30 29.98 -25.36 -4.46
N PRO A 31 29.91 -24.01 -4.40
CA PRO A 31 29.59 -23.33 -3.16
C PRO A 31 28.23 -23.86 -2.68
N ILE A 32 28.23 -24.54 -1.53
CA ILE A 32 27.01 -25.10 -0.95
C ILE A 32 26.12 -23.89 -0.68
N THR A 33 25.17 -23.66 -1.58
CA THR A 33 24.22 -22.56 -1.52
C THR A 33 23.34 -22.80 -0.31
N LYS A 34 23.78 -22.27 0.84
CA LYS A 34 23.06 -22.36 2.11
C LYS A 34 21.61 -22.00 1.84
N ALA A 35 20.70 -22.96 2.06
CA ALA A 35 19.29 -22.81 1.73
C ALA A 35 18.78 -21.48 2.30
N LYS A 36 18.34 -20.57 1.41
CA LYS A 36 18.00 -19.21 1.82
C LYS A 36 16.83 -19.27 2.81
N PRO A 37 16.94 -18.62 3.99
CA PRO A 37 15.95 -18.77 5.05
C PRO A 37 14.57 -18.30 4.59
N PHE A 38 13.56 -19.16 4.74
CA PHE A 38 12.17 -18.90 4.37
C PHE A 38 11.62 -17.61 4.99
N PHE A 39 11.93 -17.35 6.26
CA PHE A 39 11.53 -16.14 6.99
C PHE A 39 12.14 -14.83 6.45
N ARG A 40 13.00 -14.89 5.43
CA ARG A 40 13.53 -13.73 4.69
C ARG A 40 13.08 -13.68 3.23
N SER A 41 12.22 -14.59 2.80
CA SER A 41 11.62 -14.54 1.46
C SER A 41 10.61 -13.40 1.38
N VAL A 42 10.45 -12.79 0.21
CA VAL A 42 9.41 -11.76 -0.03
C VAL A 42 8.01 -12.20 0.43
N PRO A 43 7.49 -13.41 0.08
CA PRO A 43 6.16 -13.84 0.53
C PRO A 43 5.99 -13.78 2.05
N PHE A 44 7.00 -14.19 2.83
CA PHE A 44 6.95 -14.11 4.29
C PHE A 44 6.91 -12.67 4.80
N GLN A 45 7.70 -11.76 4.19
CA GLN A 45 7.67 -10.34 4.57
C GLN A 45 6.30 -9.70 4.28
N ILE A 46 5.70 -10.04 3.13
CA ILE A 46 4.37 -9.55 2.78
C ILE A 46 3.32 -10.11 3.75
N VAL A 47 3.40 -11.39 4.16
CA VAL A 47 2.52 -11.95 5.20
C VAL A 47 2.67 -11.23 6.53
N VAL A 48 3.90 -10.90 6.96
CA VAL A 48 4.13 -10.08 8.17
C VAL A 48 3.48 -8.71 8.03
N ALA A 49 3.75 -7.99 6.93
CA ALA A 49 3.15 -6.67 6.68
C ALA A 49 1.62 -6.73 6.62
N CYS A 50 1.04 -7.76 5.99
CA CYS A 50 -0.39 -8.06 5.97
C CYS A 50 -0.95 -8.29 7.38
N GLY A 51 -0.22 -9.00 8.25
CA GLY A 51 -0.61 -9.21 9.66
C GLY A 51 -0.66 -7.90 10.45
N VAL A 52 0.31 -7.00 10.26
CA VAL A 52 0.24 -5.65 10.86
C VAL A 52 -0.89 -4.82 10.23
N SER A 53 -1.12 -4.95 8.92
CA SER A 53 -2.20 -4.26 8.19
C SER A 53 -3.59 -4.68 8.68
N PHE A 54 -3.80 -5.97 8.95
CA PHE A 54 -5.03 -6.48 9.52
C PHE A 54 -5.24 -5.98 10.97
N THR A 55 -4.20 -6.09 11.80
CA THR A 55 -4.28 -5.75 13.23
C THR A 55 -4.37 -4.26 13.51
N ALA A 56 -3.70 -3.41 12.73
CA ALA A 56 -3.67 -1.96 12.92
C ALA A 56 -4.74 -1.23 12.07
N PRO A 57 -4.51 -0.84 10.79
CA PRO A 57 -5.52 -0.10 10.03
C PRO A 57 -6.79 -0.91 9.75
N GLY A 58 -6.71 -2.24 9.62
CA GLY A 58 -7.90 -3.09 9.46
C GLY A 58 -8.84 -3.08 10.68
N MET A 59 -8.30 -3.13 11.91
CA MET A 59 -9.12 -2.94 13.11
C MET A 59 -9.57 -1.50 13.30
N TRP A 60 -8.82 -0.52 12.79
CA TRP A 60 -9.22 0.90 12.81
C TRP A 60 -10.41 1.16 11.86
N ASP A 61 -10.34 0.65 10.63
CA ASP A 61 -11.45 0.65 9.67
C ASP A 61 -12.68 -0.06 10.27
N ALA A 62 -12.47 -1.17 11.02
CA ALA A 62 -13.53 -1.87 11.74
C ALA A 62 -14.17 -1.02 12.85
N LEU A 63 -13.38 -0.32 13.67
CA LEU A 63 -13.87 0.63 14.68
C LEU A 63 -14.69 1.77 14.07
N GLY A 64 -14.23 2.34 12.94
CA GLY A 64 -14.98 3.36 12.20
C GLY A 64 -16.32 2.82 11.65
N GLY A 65 -16.28 1.62 11.07
CA GLY A 65 -17.45 0.94 10.48
C GLY A 65 -18.53 0.50 11.47
N LEU A 66 -18.24 0.50 12.77
CA LEU A 66 -19.21 0.19 13.83
C LEU A 66 -20.26 1.30 14.06
N GLY A 67 -20.02 2.51 13.55
CA GLY A 67 -20.93 3.66 13.70
C GLY A 67 -20.42 4.67 14.71
N ALA A 68 -19.74 5.69 14.20
CA ALA A 68 -19.38 6.92 14.91
C ALA A 68 -18.61 6.74 16.24
N GLY A 69 -17.87 5.64 16.44
CA GLY A 69 -17.07 5.44 17.65
C GLY A 69 -17.87 5.48 18.97
N GLY A 70 -19.18 5.18 18.91
CA GLY A 70 -20.08 5.28 20.05
C GLY A 70 -20.55 6.70 20.40
N ALA A 71 -20.06 7.74 19.71
CA ALA A 71 -20.52 9.11 19.88
C ALA A 71 -21.88 9.34 19.18
N ALA A 72 -22.73 10.16 19.78
CA ALA A 72 -24.09 10.42 19.29
C ALA A 72 -24.13 11.29 18.02
N GLU A 73 -23.06 12.02 17.69
CA GLU A 73 -23.09 13.10 16.69
C GLU A 73 -22.01 12.93 15.61
N PRO A 74 -22.38 12.94 14.31
CA PRO A 74 -21.44 12.70 13.20
C PRO A 74 -20.26 13.69 13.11
N TYR A 75 -20.44 14.93 13.55
CA TYR A 75 -19.41 15.98 13.39
C TYR A 75 -18.15 15.70 14.21
N ALA A 76 -18.28 15.15 15.42
CA ALA A 76 -17.16 14.90 16.33
C ALA A 76 -16.20 13.85 15.75
N VAL A 77 -16.76 12.86 15.02
CA VAL A 77 -16.00 11.80 14.37
C VAL A 77 -15.35 12.29 13.08
N SER A 78 -16.04 13.14 12.31
CA SER A 78 -15.42 13.83 11.16
C SER A 78 -14.23 14.70 11.60
N ALA A 79 -14.36 15.45 12.69
CA ALA A 79 -13.27 16.24 13.27
C ALA A 79 -12.11 15.37 13.79
N ALA A 80 -12.39 14.26 14.48
CA ALA A 80 -11.37 13.32 14.92
C ALA A 80 -10.61 12.68 13.74
N ASN A 81 -11.32 12.30 12.68
CA ASN A 81 -10.70 11.81 11.45
C ASN A 81 -9.84 12.88 10.76
N ALA A 82 -10.32 14.13 10.67
CA ALA A 82 -9.52 15.24 10.14
C ALA A 82 -8.21 15.44 10.94
N LEU A 83 -8.23 15.31 12.27
CA LEU A 83 -7.03 15.35 13.11
C LEU A 83 -6.06 14.19 12.82
N VAL A 84 -6.57 12.94 12.75
CA VAL A 84 -5.78 11.75 12.39
C VAL A 84 -5.09 11.95 11.04
N TYR A 85 -5.87 12.30 10.01
CA TYR A 85 -5.36 12.46 8.65
C TYR A 85 -4.42 13.66 8.49
N GLY A 86 -4.64 14.76 9.23
CA GLY A 86 -3.80 15.95 9.16
C GLY A 86 -2.39 15.71 9.71
N LEU A 87 -2.30 15.01 10.85
CA LEU A 87 -1.02 14.59 11.41
C LEU A 87 -0.36 13.50 10.56
N PHE A 88 -1.14 12.54 10.06
CA PHE A 88 -0.67 11.52 9.14
C PHE A 88 -0.07 12.15 7.87
N ALA A 89 -0.72 13.14 7.26
CA ALA A 89 -0.24 13.82 6.05
C ALA A 89 1.19 14.37 6.21
N ILE A 90 1.43 15.11 7.29
CA ILE A 90 2.74 15.72 7.59
C ILE A 90 3.78 14.64 7.94
N VAL A 91 3.42 13.74 8.86
CA VAL A 91 4.37 12.72 9.36
C VAL A 91 4.74 11.72 8.27
N CYS A 92 3.84 11.36 7.35
CA CYS A 92 4.12 10.39 6.30
C CYS A 92 5.18 10.87 5.29
N VAL A 93 5.13 12.15 4.90
CA VAL A 93 6.14 12.75 4.01
C VAL A 93 7.52 12.72 4.69
N ALA A 94 7.58 13.05 5.97
CA ALA A 94 8.81 12.96 6.77
C ALA A 94 9.27 11.51 6.98
N ALA A 95 8.32 10.58 7.21
CA ALA A 95 8.60 9.17 7.47
C ALA A 95 9.24 8.47 6.26
N GLY A 96 8.99 8.91 5.03
CA GLY A 96 9.73 8.42 3.85
C GLY A 96 11.25 8.61 3.96
N ALA A 97 11.71 9.73 4.55
CA ALA A 97 13.13 9.94 4.86
C ALA A 97 13.56 9.20 6.14
N ILE A 98 12.72 9.18 7.19
CA ILE A 98 13.09 8.60 8.49
C ILE A 98 13.22 7.07 8.39
N ASN A 99 12.30 6.41 7.69
CA ASN A 99 12.28 4.95 7.52
C ASN A 99 13.51 4.43 6.76
N ASN A 100 14.07 5.19 5.81
CA ASN A 100 15.36 4.90 5.17
C ASN A 100 16.53 4.87 6.17
N ARG A 101 16.43 5.64 7.25
CA ARG A 101 17.50 5.80 8.24
C ARG A 101 17.34 4.88 9.44
N ILE A 102 16.12 4.64 9.94
CA ILE A 102 15.88 3.72 11.07
C ILE A 102 15.68 2.27 10.61
N GLY A 103 15.18 2.06 9.39
CA GLY A 103 14.83 0.76 8.84
C GLY A 103 13.33 0.49 8.89
N LEU A 104 12.81 -0.13 7.83
CA LEU A 104 11.38 -0.43 7.65
C LEU A 104 10.73 -1.23 8.81
N PRO A 105 11.40 -2.22 9.46
CA PRO A 105 10.82 -2.91 10.62
C PRO A 105 10.48 -1.96 11.78
N TYR A 106 11.34 -0.97 12.05
CA TYR A 106 11.12 0.01 13.12
C TYR A 106 10.06 1.04 12.74
N GLY A 107 10.00 1.47 11.47
CA GLY A 107 8.91 2.31 10.96
C GLY A 107 7.55 1.64 11.10
N LEU A 108 7.46 0.35 10.75
CA LEU A 108 6.24 -0.45 10.89
C LEU A 108 5.86 -0.67 12.36
N ALA A 109 6.84 -0.95 13.22
CA ALA A 109 6.64 -1.14 14.66
C ALA A 109 6.18 0.14 15.38
N LEU A 110 6.85 1.28 15.16
CA LEU A 110 6.40 2.59 15.64
C LEU A 110 5.00 2.92 15.13
N GLY A 111 4.72 2.54 13.88
CA GLY A 111 3.45 2.77 13.23
C GLY A 111 2.26 2.02 13.85
N ALA A 112 2.50 0.83 14.40
CA ALA A 112 1.45 0.03 15.04
C ALA A 112 0.99 0.59 16.41
N ILE A 113 1.82 1.35 17.12
CA ILE A 113 1.60 1.71 18.54
C ILE A 113 0.40 2.66 18.76
N GLY A 114 0.11 3.58 17.83
CA GLY A 114 -0.96 4.56 18.01
C GLY A 114 -2.38 3.99 17.85
N TYR A 115 -2.54 2.89 17.13
CA TYR A 115 -3.86 2.29 16.86
C TYR A 115 -4.55 1.74 18.12
N PRO A 116 -3.90 0.94 19.00
CA PRO A 116 -4.47 0.56 20.31
C PRO A 116 -4.89 1.77 21.17
N LEU A 117 -4.11 2.86 21.13
CA LEU A 117 -4.38 4.06 21.93
C LEU A 117 -5.61 4.82 21.43
N TYR A 118 -5.82 4.87 20.11
CA TYR A 118 -7.09 5.36 19.53
C TYR A 118 -8.28 4.48 19.94
N GLY A 119 -8.14 3.15 19.86
CA GLY A 119 -9.19 2.22 20.30
C GLY A 119 -9.55 2.40 21.77
N ALA A 120 -8.55 2.55 22.64
CA ALA A 120 -8.75 2.86 24.06
C ALA A 120 -9.40 4.24 24.28
N GLY A 121 -9.03 5.24 23.46
CA GLY A 121 -9.67 6.56 23.41
C GLY A 121 -11.17 6.48 23.15
N LEU A 122 -11.57 5.79 22.07
CA LEU A 122 -12.99 5.54 21.75
C LEU A 122 -13.70 4.77 22.87
N TYR A 123 -13.07 3.72 23.40
CA TYR A 123 -13.63 2.89 24.46
C TYR A 123 -13.99 3.71 25.71
N THR A 124 -13.06 4.48 26.25
CA THR A 124 -13.32 5.30 27.46
C THR A 124 -14.29 6.44 27.19
N ASN A 125 -14.34 6.97 25.96
CA ASN A 125 -15.34 7.95 25.57
C ASN A 125 -16.75 7.34 25.52
N ASN A 126 -16.89 6.12 24.99
CA ASN A 126 -18.16 5.37 24.96
C ASN A 126 -18.65 4.97 26.37
N VAL A 127 -17.75 4.78 27.35
CA VAL A 127 -18.11 4.38 28.73
C VAL A 127 -18.28 5.57 29.69
N SER A 128 -17.55 6.68 29.49
CA SER A 128 -17.49 7.79 30.47
C SER A 128 -17.28 9.18 29.84
N ALA A 129 -17.63 9.38 28.57
CA ALA A 129 -17.55 10.67 27.86
C ALA A 129 -16.16 11.36 27.93
N ASN A 130 -15.09 10.57 28.00
CA ASN A 130 -13.71 11.05 28.05
C ASN A 130 -13.21 11.56 26.68
N THR A 131 -13.69 12.73 26.28
CA THR A 131 -13.36 13.37 24.99
C THR A 131 -11.87 13.69 24.84
N TRP A 132 -11.17 14.07 25.92
CA TRP A 132 -9.74 14.45 25.79
C TRP A 132 -8.88 13.25 25.40
N PHE A 133 -9.14 12.07 25.98
CA PHE A 133 -8.34 10.87 25.69
C PHE A 133 -8.64 10.33 24.28
N MET A 134 -9.88 10.49 23.80
CA MET A 134 -10.24 10.22 22.40
C MET A 134 -9.43 11.11 21.44
N LEU A 135 -9.33 12.42 21.69
CA LEU A 135 -8.56 13.33 20.84
C LEU A 135 -7.05 13.05 20.92
N PHE A 136 -6.52 12.75 22.11
CA PHE A 136 -5.13 12.37 22.31
C PHE A 136 -4.77 11.05 21.59
N GLY A 137 -5.61 10.02 21.73
CA GLY A 137 -5.46 8.75 21.01
C GLY A 137 -5.54 8.93 19.49
N SER A 138 -6.44 9.80 19.02
CA SER A 138 -6.52 10.20 17.60
C SER A 138 -5.25 10.88 17.11
N ALA A 139 -4.67 11.79 17.89
CA ALA A 139 -3.42 12.46 17.54
C ALA A 139 -2.24 11.48 17.44
N LEU A 140 -2.08 10.59 18.43
CA LEU A 140 -1.03 9.56 18.41
C LEU A 140 -1.22 8.55 17.27
N CYS A 141 -2.46 8.20 16.95
CA CYS A 141 -2.78 7.34 15.81
C CYS A 141 -2.47 8.01 14.46
N GLY A 142 -2.69 9.33 14.32
CA GLY A 142 -2.27 10.07 13.12
C GLY A 142 -0.76 10.07 12.93
N ILE A 143 0.00 10.31 14.01
CA ILE A 143 1.47 10.25 13.99
C ILE A 143 1.96 8.83 13.66
N SER A 144 1.41 7.80 14.30
CA SER A 144 1.82 6.42 14.04
C SER A 144 1.43 5.97 12.63
N ALA A 145 0.25 6.35 12.14
CA ALA A 145 -0.18 6.12 10.76
C ALA A 145 0.84 6.66 9.75
N GLY A 146 1.45 7.83 9.98
CA GLY A 146 2.53 8.35 9.11
C GLY A 146 3.74 7.44 8.99
N PHE A 147 4.23 6.88 10.10
CA PHE A 147 5.32 5.90 10.07
C PHE A 147 4.89 4.58 9.43
N PHE A 148 3.71 4.09 9.82
CA PHE A 148 3.12 2.84 9.35
C PHE A 148 3.00 2.84 7.82
N TRP A 149 2.26 3.79 7.26
CA TRP A 149 1.91 3.83 5.83
C TRP A 149 3.12 4.12 4.93
N ALA A 150 4.09 4.91 5.38
CA ALA A 150 5.34 5.11 4.64
C ALA A 150 6.19 3.83 4.60
N ALA A 151 6.29 3.10 5.72
CA ALA A 151 7.06 1.85 5.81
C ALA A 151 6.37 0.72 5.04
N GLU A 152 5.07 0.52 5.28
CA GLU A 152 4.25 -0.53 4.68
C GLU A 152 4.20 -0.39 3.16
N ALA A 153 3.90 0.79 2.62
CA ALA A 153 3.90 0.99 1.17
C ALA A 153 5.28 0.70 0.53
N ALA A 154 6.39 1.07 1.18
CA ALA A 154 7.73 0.74 0.70
C ALA A 154 8.01 -0.77 0.73
N ILE A 155 7.51 -1.50 1.75
CA ILE A 155 7.60 -2.97 1.84
C ILE A 155 6.79 -3.62 0.71
N ILE A 156 5.49 -3.32 0.61
CA ILE A 156 4.58 -3.98 -0.32
C ILE A 156 4.95 -3.71 -1.78
N ILE A 157 5.40 -2.49 -2.10
CA ILE A 157 5.73 -2.09 -3.49
C ILE A 157 7.18 -2.46 -3.85
N GLY A 158 8.11 -2.42 -2.89
CA GLY A 158 9.55 -2.54 -3.14
C GLY A 158 10.15 -3.91 -2.88
N TYR A 159 9.50 -4.77 -2.08
CA TYR A 159 10.03 -6.11 -1.84
C TYR A 159 9.79 -7.05 -3.03
N PRO A 160 8.59 -7.11 -3.64
CA PRO A 160 8.36 -7.88 -4.86
C PRO A 160 9.19 -7.38 -6.03
N SER A 161 9.49 -8.28 -6.97
CA SER A 161 9.98 -7.90 -8.30
C SER A 161 8.88 -7.11 -9.04
N PRO A 162 9.20 -6.14 -9.93
CA PRO A 162 8.22 -5.24 -10.54
C PRO A 162 7.05 -5.90 -11.26
N GLY A 163 7.24 -7.13 -11.76
CA GLY A 163 6.21 -7.91 -12.44
C GLY A 163 5.17 -8.63 -11.56
N ASP A 164 5.41 -8.73 -10.24
CA ASP A 164 4.48 -9.32 -9.24
C ASP A 164 3.83 -8.24 -8.33
N ARG A 165 4.14 -6.96 -8.60
CA ARG A 165 3.92 -5.83 -7.68
C ARG A 165 2.44 -5.57 -7.41
N ALA A 166 1.59 -5.59 -8.44
CA ALA A 166 0.17 -5.31 -8.27
C ALA A 166 -0.57 -6.46 -7.56
N PHE A 167 -0.14 -7.71 -7.76
CA PHE A 167 -0.67 -8.88 -7.05
C PHE A 167 -0.42 -8.79 -5.55
N TYR A 168 0.81 -8.49 -5.11
CA TYR A 168 1.09 -8.34 -3.68
C TYR A 168 0.37 -7.12 -3.05
N LEU A 169 0.16 -6.04 -3.82
CA LEU A 169 -0.72 -4.94 -3.44
C LEU A 169 -2.19 -5.37 -3.24
N ALA A 170 -2.71 -6.28 -4.08
CA ALA A 170 -4.07 -6.82 -3.91
C ALA A 170 -4.19 -7.77 -2.71
N VAL A 171 -3.18 -8.60 -2.45
CA VAL A 171 -3.09 -9.46 -1.25
C VAL A 171 -3.05 -8.59 0.02
N TRP A 172 -2.23 -7.54 0.03
CA TRP A 172 -2.15 -6.59 1.13
C TRP A 172 -3.51 -5.91 1.42
N GLN A 173 -4.15 -5.34 0.38
CA GLN A 173 -5.45 -4.67 0.55
C GLN A 173 -6.54 -5.66 1.01
N THR A 174 -6.42 -6.95 0.67
CA THR A 174 -7.31 -8.01 1.20
C THR A 174 -7.09 -8.23 2.70
N ALA A 175 -5.85 -8.27 3.17
CA ALA A 175 -5.54 -8.43 4.59
C ALA A 175 -6.02 -7.24 5.43
N LYS A 176 -5.83 -6.01 4.95
CA LYS A 176 -6.42 -4.80 5.55
C LYS A 176 -7.95 -4.91 5.60
N ALA A 177 -8.59 -5.17 4.45
CA ALA A 177 -10.05 -5.22 4.32
C ALA A 177 -10.73 -6.36 5.13
N ALA A 178 -10.00 -7.42 5.48
CA ALA A 178 -10.52 -8.47 6.36
C ALA A 178 -10.94 -7.93 7.74
N GLY A 179 -10.28 -6.88 8.24
CA GLY A 179 -10.63 -6.23 9.50
C GLY A 179 -12.05 -5.64 9.53
N PRO A 180 -12.39 -4.66 8.66
CA PRO A 180 -13.73 -4.10 8.60
C PRO A 180 -14.77 -5.08 8.06
N ILE A 181 -14.40 -6.13 7.31
CA ILE A 181 -15.33 -7.23 6.98
C ILE A 181 -15.78 -7.97 8.25
N VAL A 182 -14.85 -8.35 9.15
CA VAL A 182 -15.19 -9.01 10.42
C VAL A 182 -15.99 -8.06 11.33
N GLY A 183 -15.56 -6.81 11.47
CA GLY A 183 -16.28 -5.81 12.27
C GLY A 183 -17.67 -5.49 11.72
N GLY A 184 -17.80 -5.37 10.40
CA GLY A 184 -19.06 -5.16 9.71
C GLY A 184 -20.01 -6.36 9.82
N ALA A 185 -19.49 -7.60 9.77
CA ALA A 185 -20.30 -8.80 9.98
C ALA A 185 -20.91 -8.85 11.40
N ILE A 186 -20.12 -8.48 12.42
CA ILE A 186 -20.59 -8.33 13.81
C ILE A 186 -21.64 -7.21 13.90
N ASN A 187 -21.37 -6.04 13.31
CA ASN A 187 -22.28 -4.91 13.29
C ASN A 187 -23.63 -5.28 12.65
N LEU A 188 -23.58 -5.96 11.50
CA LEU A 188 -24.74 -6.42 10.76
C LEU A 188 -25.54 -7.44 11.57
N GLY A 189 -24.91 -8.43 12.19
CA GLY A 189 -25.59 -9.41 13.05
C GLY A 189 -26.33 -8.76 14.22
N LEU A 190 -25.73 -7.76 14.87
CA LEU A 190 -26.34 -7.04 15.99
C LEU A 190 -27.48 -6.10 15.58
N ASN A 191 -27.41 -5.50 14.39
CA ASN A 191 -28.36 -4.48 13.94
C ASN A 191 -29.41 -4.98 12.93
N ALA A 192 -29.26 -6.17 12.32
CA ALA A 192 -30.18 -6.69 11.30
C ALA A 192 -31.66 -6.66 11.69
N ASN A 193 -31.97 -6.85 12.98
CA ASN A 193 -33.32 -6.89 13.54
C ASN A 193 -33.69 -5.67 14.40
N ARG A 194 -32.77 -4.71 14.62
CA ARG A 194 -33.04 -3.50 15.43
C ARG A 194 -33.63 -2.39 14.57
N LYS A 195 -34.63 -1.68 15.12
CA LYS A 195 -35.25 -0.49 14.52
C LYS A 195 -34.72 0.83 15.11
N THR A 196 -33.94 0.77 16.18
CA THR A 196 -33.40 1.91 16.91
C THR A 196 -31.87 1.90 16.90
N THR A 197 -31.27 3.09 17.02
CA THR A 197 -29.83 3.27 17.21
C THR A 197 -29.40 2.62 18.53
N GLY A 198 -28.36 1.81 18.50
CA GLY A 198 -27.74 1.24 19.70
C GLY A 198 -26.22 1.45 19.66
N SER A 199 -25.62 1.77 20.79
CA SER A 199 -24.17 1.81 20.92
C SER A 199 -23.56 0.41 20.78
N VAL A 200 -22.29 0.40 20.38
CA VAL A 200 -21.47 -0.81 20.30
C VAL A 200 -21.20 -1.32 21.71
N SER A 201 -21.17 -2.64 21.90
CA SER A 201 -20.81 -3.21 23.20
C SER A 201 -19.36 -2.85 23.59
N SER A 202 -19.15 -2.52 24.86
CA SER A 202 -17.83 -2.36 25.48
C SER A 202 -16.89 -3.54 25.18
N SER A 203 -17.43 -4.76 25.14
CA SER A 203 -16.68 -5.98 24.82
C SER A 203 -16.11 -5.97 23.39
N THR A 204 -16.82 -5.41 22.40
CA THR A 204 -16.36 -5.33 21.01
C THR A 204 -15.12 -4.43 20.90
N TYR A 205 -15.12 -3.28 21.59
CA TYR A 205 -13.94 -2.41 21.67
C TYR A 205 -12.74 -3.14 22.25
N ILE A 206 -12.93 -3.84 23.38
CA ILE A 206 -11.85 -4.59 24.05
C ILE A 206 -11.23 -5.63 23.11
N VAL A 207 -12.05 -6.39 22.38
CA VAL A 207 -11.55 -7.39 21.40
C VAL A 207 -10.71 -6.72 20.31
N PHE A 208 -11.17 -5.61 19.73
CA PHE A 208 -10.42 -4.92 18.67
C PHE A 208 -9.12 -4.30 19.19
N ILE A 209 -9.12 -3.73 20.40
CA ILE A 209 -7.90 -3.21 21.07
C ILE A 209 -6.89 -4.34 21.30
N VAL A 210 -7.33 -5.51 21.78
CA VAL A 210 -6.45 -6.68 21.98
C VAL A 210 -5.82 -7.13 20.65
N ILE A 211 -6.59 -7.16 19.56
CA ILE A 211 -6.07 -7.49 18.22
C ILE A 211 -5.07 -6.40 17.75
N MET A 212 -5.36 -5.12 17.96
CA MET A 212 -4.43 -4.02 17.64
C MET A 212 -3.10 -4.13 18.38
N CYS A 213 -3.12 -4.56 19.66
CA CYS A 213 -1.89 -4.78 20.44
C CYS A 213 -0.98 -5.86 19.85
N LEU A 214 -1.49 -6.77 19.01
CA LEU A 214 -0.68 -7.77 18.30
C LEU A 214 0.09 -7.18 17.11
N GLY A 215 -0.27 -5.97 16.63
CA GLY A 215 0.42 -5.34 15.51
C GLY A 215 1.90 -5.07 15.77
N LEU A 216 2.26 -4.65 16.98
CA LEU A 216 3.65 -4.40 17.38
C LEU A 216 4.51 -5.68 17.36
N PRO A 217 4.18 -6.78 18.08
CA PRO A 217 4.99 -8.00 18.02
C PRO A 217 5.06 -8.62 16.62
N ILE A 218 3.99 -8.52 15.81
CA ILE A 218 4.03 -8.96 14.41
C ILE A 218 5.00 -8.09 13.59
N ALA A 219 4.98 -6.77 13.74
CA ALA A 219 5.89 -5.86 13.03
C ALA A 219 7.38 -6.16 13.34
N LEU A 220 7.69 -6.57 14.56
CA LEU A 220 9.05 -6.98 14.97
C LEU A 220 9.52 -8.30 14.32
N CYS A 221 8.63 -9.09 13.72
CA CYS A 221 9.01 -10.25 12.90
C CYS A 221 9.49 -9.88 11.49
N LEU A 222 9.37 -8.61 11.07
CA LEU A 222 9.84 -8.16 9.76
C LEU A 222 11.37 -8.17 9.69
N SER A 223 11.92 -8.82 8.67
CA SER A 223 13.37 -8.85 8.46
C SER A 223 13.90 -7.50 7.94
N PRO A 224 15.13 -7.12 8.31
CA PRO A 224 15.83 -6.00 7.67
C PRO A 224 15.88 -6.19 6.15
N ALA A 225 15.48 -5.17 5.39
CA ALA A 225 15.30 -5.23 3.94
C ALA A 225 16.55 -5.74 3.19
N ASN A 226 17.75 -5.33 3.60
CA ASN A 226 19.03 -5.78 3.04
C ASN A 226 19.36 -7.27 3.29
N LYS A 227 18.49 -8.02 3.97
CA LYS A 227 18.59 -9.47 4.17
C LYS A 227 17.44 -10.23 3.48
N VAL A 228 16.49 -9.51 2.88
CA VAL A 228 15.32 -10.07 2.20
C VAL A 228 15.68 -10.41 0.76
N TRP A 229 15.22 -11.57 0.28
CA TRP A 229 15.57 -12.10 -1.04
C TRP A 229 14.32 -12.39 -1.89
N ARG A 230 14.42 -12.05 -3.18
CA ARG A 230 13.38 -12.21 -4.21
C ARG A 230 13.42 -13.61 -4.85
N LYS A 231 12.37 -13.98 -5.60
CA LYS A 231 12.25 -15.31 -6.26
C LYS A 231 13.41 -15.60 -7.22
N ASP A 232 13.86 -14.56 -7.94
CA ASP A 232 15.04 -14.56 -8.82
C ASP A 232 16.39 -14.71 -8.08
N GLY A 233 16.37 -14.68 -6.74
CA GLY A 233 17.55 -14.82 -5.89
C GLY A 233 18.26 -13.50 -5.55
N THR A 234 17.87 -12.37 -6.14
CA THR A 234 18.42 -11.05 -5.80
C THR A 234 18.07 -10.63 -4.36
N VAL A 235 18.83 -9.67 -3.82
CA VAL A 235 18.63 -9.10 -2.48
C VAL A 235 18.26 -7.63 -2.64
N ILE A 236 17.35 -7.13 -1.80
CA ILE A 236 16.85 -5.77 -1.92
C ILE A 236 17.94 -4.76 -1.53
N GLY A 237 18.33 -3.90 -2.47
CA GLY A 237 19.24 -2.78 -2.24
C GLY A 237 18.59 -1.69 -1.38
N THR A 238 19.30 -1.24 -0.34
CA THR A 238 18.88 -0.13 0.54
C THR A 238 19.97 0.94 0.62
N PRO A 239 20.16 1.77 -0.43
CA PRO A 239 21.16 2.83 -0.42
C PRO A 239 20.75 3.93 0.56
N ARG A 240 21.51 4.07 1.65
CA ARG A 240 21.25 5.05 2.72
C ARG A 240 22.00 6.34 2.42
N ALA A 241 21.32 7.49 2.35
CA ALA A 241 22.02 8.77 2.18
C ALA A 241 22.95 9.05 3.37
N PRO A 242 24.09 9.75 3.18
CA PRO A 242 25.13 9.85 4.19
C PRO A 242 24.66 10.50 5.50
N THR A 243 23.86 11.56 5.40
CA THR A 243 23.35 12.34 6.54
C THR A 243 21.83 12.41 6.57
N TRP A 244 21.25 12.72 7.72
CA TRP A 244 19.81 12.97 7.86
C TRP A 244 19.34 14.13 6.96
N GLY A 245 20.10 15.23 6.93
CA GLY A 245 19.82 16.36 6.04
C GLY A 245 19.83 15.99 4.55
N ALA A 246 20.64 15.00 4.14
CA ALA A 246 20.64 14.50 2.77
C ALA A 246 19.35 13.75 2.41
N GLU A 247 18.78 12.91 3.30
CA GLU A 247 17.48 12.26 3.05
C GLU A 247 16.35 13.28 2.96
N PHE A 248 16.24 14.21 3.90
CA PHE A 248 15.19 15.23 3.87
C PHE A 248 15.32 16.16 2.65
N LYS A 249 16.55 16.50 2.24
CA LYS A 249 16.80 17.22 0.98
C LYS A 249 16.43 16.40 -0.25
N ALA A 250 16.62 15.08 -0.21
CA ALA A 250 16.17 14.18 -1.29
C ALA A 250 14.64 14.12 -1.38
N VAL A 251 13.91 14.03 -0.26
CA VAL A 251 12.45 14.14 -0.22
C VAL A 251 11.98 15.49 -0.79
N GLY A 252 12.58 16.61 -0.35
CA GLY A 252 12.22 17.94 -0.88
C GLY A 252 12.47 18.09 -2.37
N LYS A 253 13.62 17.60 -2.88
CA LYS A 253 13.94 17.58 -4.31
C LYS A 253 12.97 16.69 -5.11
N LEU A 254 12.58 15.55 -4.55
CA LEU A 254 11.62 14.63 -5.17
C LEU A 254 10.21 15.24 -5.22
N PHE A 255 9.75 15.86 -4.13
CA PHE A 255 8.47 16.55 -4.04
C PHE A 255 8.36 17.67 -5.10
N ALA A 256 9.43 18.46 -5.26
CA ALA A 256 9.53 19.49 -6.29
C ALA A 256 9.80 18.97 -7.72
N SER A 257 9.89 17.64 -7.92
CA SER A 257 10.14 17.09 -9.25
C SER A 257 8.90 17.19 -10.15
N ARG A 258 9.11 17.47 -11.44
CA ARG A 258 8.00 17.61 -12.42
C ARG A 258 7.06 16.41 -12.44
N ARG A 259 7.57 15.19 -12.25
CA ARG A 259 6.74 13.96 -12.22
C ARG A 259 5.81 13.95 -11.02
N ILE A 260 6.33 14.20 -9.81
CA ILE A 260 5.54 14.22 -8.59
C ILE A 260 4.54 15.37 -8.60
N LEU A 261 4.93 16.58 -8.99
CA LEU A 261 4.03 17.73 -9.10
C LEU A 261 2.83 17.47 -10.03
N LEU A 262 3.02 16.73 -11.13
CA LEU A 262 1.94 16.30 -12.02
C LEU A 262 1.04 15.20 -11.41
N LEU A 263 1.56 14.39 -10.48
CA LEU A 263 0.79 13.35 -9.79
C LEU A 263 0.10 13.85 -8.51
N LEU A 264 0.50 15.00 -7.93
CA LEU A 264 -0.12 15.53 -6.69
C LEU A 264 -1.66 15.62 -6.76
N PRO A 265 -2.31 16.10 -7.85
CA PRO A 265 -3.77 16.12 -7.92
C PRO A 265 -4.41 14.73 -7.88
N ALA A 266 -3.73 13.72 -8.43
CA ALA A 266 -4.19 12.33 -8.43
C ALA A 266 -4.01 11.67 -7.05
N PHE A 267 -2.87 11.92 -6.39
CA PHE A 267 -2.65 11.47 -5.01
C PHE A 267 -3.64 12.12 -4.05
N PHE A 268 -3.99 13.39 -4.24
CA PHE A 268 -4.94 14.11 -3.40
C PHE A 268 -6.36 13.55 -3.50
N ILE A 269 -6.84 13.26 -4.71
CA ILE A 269 -8.23 12.85 -4.96
C ILE A 269 -8.48 11.35 -4.74
N SER A 270 -7.43 10.51 -4.69
CA SER A 270 -7.57 9.03 -4.66
C SER A 270 -8.45 8.49 -3.53
N TYR A 271 -8.44 9.12 -2.35
CA TYR A 271 -9.29 8.76 -1.21
C TYR A 271 -10.19 9.89 -0.68
N PHE A 272 -10.18 11.06 -1.31
CA PHE A 272 -10.98 12.23 -0.91
C PHE A 272 -12.49 11.93 -0.86
N TYR A 273 -12.97 10.98 -1.68
CA TYR A 273 -14.37 10.54 -1.70
C TYR A 273 -14.88 9.98 -0.37
N ASN A 274 -14.01 9.49 0.51
CA ASN A 274 -14.41 8.78 1.74
C ASN A 274 -15.24 9.65 2.70
N GLY A 275 -14.88 10.94 2.85
CA GLY A 275 -15.64 11.86 3.69
C GLY A 275 -17.08 11.99 3.20
N PHE A 276 -17.26 12.28 1.90
CA PHE A 276 -18.61 12.39 1.31
C PHE A 276 -19.37 11.06 1.32
N MET A 277 -18.71 9.94 1.02
CA MET A 277 -19.32 8.59 1.08
C MET A 277 -19.84 8.27 2.48
N SER A 278 -19.10 8.67 3.52
CA SER A 278 -19.53 8.52 4.92
C SER A 278 -20.77 9.36 5.24
N THR A 279 -20.79 10.64 4.83
CA THR A 279 -21.99 11.49 4.97
C THR A 279 -23.17 10.96 4.17
N TRP A 280 -22.98 10.50 2.94
CA TRP A 280 -24.02 9.91 2.10
C TRP A 280 -24.70 8.71 2.79
N LEU A 281 -23.90 7.81 3.37
CA LEU A 281 -24.39 6.72 4.21
C LEU A 281 -25.09 7.24 5.47
N ALA A 282 -24.50 8.19 6.19
CA ALA A 282 -25.04 8.72 7.43
C ALA A 282 -26.42 9.38 7.25
N THR A 283 -26.58 10.18 6.19
CA THR A 283 -27.76 11.01 5.92
C THR A 283 -28.89 10.24 5.26
N TYR A 284 -28.61 9.34 4.30
CA TYR A 284 -29.65 8.74 3.45
C TYR A 284 -29.98 7.28 3.74
N PHE A 285 -29.32 6.63 4.70
CA PHE A 285 -29.49 5.20 4.96
C PHE A 285 -29.80 4.88 6.41
N THR A 286 -30.68 3.88 6.61
CA THR A 286 -30.99 3.36 7.95
C THR A 286 -29.76 2.72 8.61
N VAL A 287 -29.80 2.57 9.93
CA VAL A 287 -28.75 1.85 10.69
C VAL A 287 -28.48 0.46 10.11
N ARG A 288 -29.52 -0.25 9.66
CA ARG A 288 -29.45 -1.59 9.04
C ARG A 288 -28.69 -1.55 7.72
N SER A 289 -29.01 -0.58 6.86
CA SER A 289 -28.29 -0.33 5.60
C SER A 289 -26.82 0.05 5.82
N ARG A 290 -26.52 0.88 6.83
CA ARG A 290 -25.13 1.25 7.17
C ARG A 290 -24.34 0.05 7.71
N ALA A 291 -24.95 -0.78 8.54
CA ALA A 291 -24.34 -2.02 9.02
C ALA A 291 -24.08 -2.99 7.85
N PHE A 292 -25.01 -3.11 6.90
CA PHE A 292 -24.79 -3.88 5.67
C PHE A 292 -23.63 -3.30 4.83
N SER A 293 -23.56 -1.97 4.70
CA SER A 293 -22.45 -1.30 4.00
C SER A 293 -21.10 -1.61 4.64
N SER A 294 -20.97 -1.51 5.97
CA SER A 294 -19.70 -1.78 6.66
C SER A 294 -19.17 -3.20 6.40
N PHE A 295 -20.06 -4.18 6.24
CA PHE A 295 -19.71 -5.53 5.82
C PHE A 295 -19.41 -5.62 4.30
N PHE A 296 -20.36 -5.22 3.46
CA PHE A 296 -20.35 -5.56 2.03
C PHE A 296 -19.43 -4.67 1.18
N THR A 297 -19.32 -3.38 1.50
CA THR A 297 -18.57 -2.40 0.68
C THR A 297 -17.09 -2.80 0.52
N ASN A 298 -16.49 -3.44 1.52
CA ASN A 298 -15.09 -3.89 1.48
C ASN A 298 -14.81 -4.92 0.37
N PHE A 299 -15.77 -5.79 0.03
CA PHE A 299 -15.61 -6.77 -1.05
C PHE A 299 -15.47 -6.09 -2.42
N ALA A 300 -16.07 -4.90 -2.62
CA ALA A 300 -15.88 -4.10 -3.83
C ALA A 300 -14.41 -3.71 -4.03
N GLY A 301 -13.74 -3.32 -2.94
CA GLY A 301 -12.33 -2.95 -2.94
C GLY A 301 -11.38 -4.11 -3.19
N ILE A 302 -11.67 -5.27 -2.60
CA ILE A 302 -10.91 -6.52 -2.84
C ILE A 302 -11.03 -6.95 -4.31
N PHE A 303 -12.26 -7.04 -4.82
CA PHE A 303 -12.53 -7.46 -6.19
C PHE A 303 -11.87 -6.51 -7.21
N SER A 304 -12.02 -5.19 -7.00
CA SER A 304 -11.32 -4.15 -7.76
C SER A 304 -9.80 -4.34 -7.77
N SER A 305 -9.20 -4.57 -6.60
CA SER A 305 -7.74 -4.71 -6.46
C SER A 305 -7.21 -5.89 -7.28
N PHE A 306 -7.84 -7.06 -7.20
CA PHE A 306 -7.42 -8.22 -8.00
C PHE A 306 -7.66 -8.03 -9.50
N MET A 307 -8.76 -7.37 -9.89
CA MET A 307 -9.04 -7.07 -11.30
C MET A 307 -7.97 -6.15 -11.91
N ILE A 308 -7.61 -5.06 -11.22
CA ILE A 308 -6.56 -4.14 -11.64
C ILE A 308 -5.18 -4.81 -11.59
N ALA A 309 -4.88 -5.60 -10.55
CA ALA A 309 -3.63 -6.34 -10.45
C ALA A 309 -3.42 -7.29 -11.63
N THR A 310 -4.45 -8.06 -12.00
CA THR A 310 -4.41 -8.99 -13.13
C THR A 310 -4.10 -8.28 -14.46
N LEU A 311 -4.55 -7.04 -14.63
CA LEU A 311 -4.22 -6.22 -15.80
C LEU A 311 -2.80 -5.63 -15.72
N LEU A 312 -2.39 -5.09 -14.56
CA LEU A 312 -1.14 -4.34 -14.39
C LEU A 312 0.12 -5.23 -14.27
N ASP A 313 -0.02 -6.49 -13.86
CA ASP A 313 1.07 -7.48 -13.80
C ASP A 313 1.10 -8.40 -15.04
N ASN A 314 0.22 -8.19 -16.03
CA ASN A 314 0.22 -8.98 -17.27
C ASN A 314 1.39 -8.56 -18.19
N GLN A 315 2.51 -9.28 -18.10
CA GLN A 315 3.74 -9.03 -18.88
C GLN A 315 3.60 -9.31 -20.39
N LYS A 316 2.49 -9.91 -20.84
CA LYS A 316 2.20 -10.06 -22.28
C LYS A 316 1.76 -8.75 -22.94
N ILE A 317 1.39 -7.74 -22.14
CA ILE A 317 0.95 -6.42 -22.61
C ILE A 317 2.00 -5.39 -22.19
N HIS A 318 2.47 -4.58 -23.14
CA HIS A 318 3.44 -3.51 -22.89
C HIS A 318 2.99 -2.58 -21.76
N ILE A 319 3.94 -2.19 -20.89
CA ILE A 319 3.69 -1.48 -19.62
C ILE A 319 2.84 -0.20 -19.81
N LYS A 320 3.16 0.59 -20.84
CA LYS A 320 2.42 1.82 -21.22
C LYS A 320 0.96 1.52 -21.62
N SER A 321 0.71 0.40 -22.29
CA SER A 321 -0.62 0.03 -22.79
C SER A 321 -1.52 -0.48 -21.66
N ARG A 322 -1.03 -1.41 -20.82
CA ARG A 322 -1.81 -1.90 -19.66
C ARG A 322 -2.10 -0.80 -18.64
N GLY A 323 -1.13 0.09 -18.40
CA GLY A 323 -1.32 1.26 -17.55
C GLY A 323 -2.36 2.25 -18.10
N ARG A 324 -2.36 2.53 -19.40
CA ARG A 324 -3.39 3.36 -20.06
C ARG A 324 -4.78 2.75 -19.99
N ILE A 325 -4.91 1.45 -20.28
CA ILE A 325 -6.20 0.74 -20.19
C ILE A 325 -6.73 0.82 -18.75
N ALA A 326 -5.89 0.49 -17.75
CA ALA A 326 -6.28 0.59 -16.35
C ALA A 326 -6.75 2.00 -15.98
N PHE A 327 -5.95 3.02 -16.27
CA PHE A 327 -6.27 4.40 -15.92
C PHE A 327 -7.55 4.91 -16.60
N THR A 328 -7.72 4.68 -17.90
CA THR A 328 -8.94 5.09 -18.63
C THR A 328 -10.18 4.38 -18.09
N SER A 329 -10.11 3.07 -17.80
CA SER A 329 -11.22 2.33 -17.19
C SER A 329 -11.59 2.85 -15.81
N ILE A 330 -10.60 3.16 -14.98
CA ILE A 330 -10.79 3.71 -13.62
C ILE A 330 -11.46 5.08 -13.69
N ILE A 331 -10.93 6.00 -14.50
CA ILE A 331 -11.48 7.35 -14.67
C ILE A 331 -12.90 7.30 -15.23
N PHE A 332 -13.18 6.42 -16.19
CA PHE A 332 -14.53 6.23 -16.74
C PHE A 332 -15.54 5.83 -15.65
N ILE A 333 -15.19 4.86 -14.79
CA ILE A 333 -16.05 4.43 -13.68
C ILE A 333 -16.24 5.57 -12.66
N LEU A 334 -15.17 6.26 -12.26
CA LEU A 334 -15.25 7.36 -11.29
C LEU A 334 -16.12 8.52 -11.82
N VAL A 335 -15.88 8.97 -13.06
CA VAL A 335 -16.67 10.03 -13.70
C VAL A 335 -18.14 9.63 -13.85
N GLY A 336 -18.42 8.41 -14.31
CA GLY A 336 -19.79 7.89 -14.39
C GLY A 336 -20.49 7.85 -13.03
N THR A 337 -19.77 7.45 -11.98
CA THR A 337 -20.29 7.41 -10.60
C THR A 337 -20.59 8.83 -10.07
N TRP A 338 -19.75 9.82 -10.37
CA TRP A 338 -20.00 11.21 -9.97
C TRP A 338 -21.15 11.88 -10.74
N ILE A 339 -21.30 11.58 -12.03
CA ILE A 339 -22.47 12.02 -12.82
C ILE A 339 -23.75 11.40 -12.24
N TRP A 340 -23.73 10.10 -11.95
CA TRP A 340 -24.86 9.40 -11.32
C TRP A 340 -25.21 9.97 -9.94
N ALA A 341 -24.20 10.24 -9.10
CA ALA A 341 -24.38 10.90 -7.81
C ALA A 341 -24.99 12.29 -7.95
N THR A 342 -24.60 13.07 -8.98
CA THR A 342 -25.19 14.39 -9.26
C THR A 342 -26.68 14.29 -9.61
N VAL A 343 -27.06 13.32 -10.45
CA VAL A 343 -28.46 13.07 -10.81
C VAL A 343 -29.27 12.62 -9.59
N LEU A 344 -28.78 11.64 -8.82
CA LEU A 344 -29.46 11.18 -7.62
C LEU A 344 -29.57 12.27 -6.55
N GLN A 345 -28.53 13.09 -6.36
CA GLN A 345 -28.57 14.18 -5.38
C GLN A 345 -29.64 15.22 -5.74
N LYS A 346 -29.86 15.47 -7.05
CA LYS A 346 -30.94 16.33 -7.54
C LYS A 346 -32.31 15.71 -7.35
N GLU A 347 -32.48 14.42 -7.63
CA GLU A 347 -33.73 13.70 -7.32
C GLU A 347 -34.07 13.78 -5.83
N ILE A 348 -33.08 13.61 -4.96
CA ILE A 348 -33.24 13.63 -3.50
C ILE A 348 -33.60 15.04 -2.99
N TYR A 349 -32.97 16.10 -3.48
CA TYR A 349 -33.30 17.48 -3.07
C TYR A 349 -34.66 17.96 -3.63
N ASN A 350 -35.15 17.36 -4.71
CA ASN A 350 -36.48 17.65 -5.26
C ASN A 350 -37.60 16.79 -4.63
N ALA A 351 -37.26 15.82 -3.76
CA ALA A 351 -38.25 14.99 -3.08
C ALA A 351 -38.94 15.78 -1.95
N SER A 352 -40.23 15.48 -1.71
CA SER A 352 -41.02 16.13 -0.65
C SER A 352 -40.57 15.75 0.77
N GLU A 353 -39.96 14.57 0.94
CA GLU A 353 -39.44 14.07 2.22
C GLU A 353 -38.01 13.53 2.05
N PRO A 354 -37.11 13.75 3.03
CA PRO A 354 -35.76 13.18 3.00
C PRO A 354 -35.81 11.64 3.02
N PRO A 355 -35.12 10.94 2.10
CA PRO A 355 -35.19 9.49 2.02
C PRO A 355 -34.32 8.83 3.11
N ALA A 356 -34.89 7.81 3.75
CA ALA A 356 -34.17 6.89 4.63
C ALA A 356 -34.18 5.47 4.01
N TYR A 357 -33.21 5.19 3.14
CA TYR A 357 -33.12 3.92 2.42
C TYR A 357 -32.79 2.76 3.37
N ASP A 358 -33.77 1.88 3.60
CA ASP A 358 -33.59 0.62 4.32
C ASP A 358 -33.11 -0.49 3.37
N TRP A 359 -32.33 -1.43 3.89
CA TRP A 359 -31.64 -2.43 3.08
C TRP A 359 -32.63 -3.23 2.19
N PHE A 360 -32.31 -3.32 0.91
CA PHE A 360 -33.13 -4.01 -0.10
C PHE A 360 -34.57 -3.50 -0.27
N ARG A 361 -34.90 -2.29 0.24
CA ARG A 361 -36.19 -1.62 -0.01
C ARG A 361 -36.11 -0.59 -1.14
N GLY A 362 -37.24 0.01 -1.49
CA GLY A 362 -37.36 0.97 -2.60
C GLY A 362 -36.28 2.07 -2.54
N GLY A 363 -35.60 2.29 -3.67
CA GLY A 363 -34.50 3.26 -3.78
C GLY A 363 -33.13 2.80 -3.26
N PHE A 364 -33.06 1.78 -2.38
CA PHE A 364 -31.79 1.29 -1.84
C PHE A 364 -30.80 0.88 -2.93
N GLY A 365 -31.23 0.09 -3.92
CA GLY A 365 -30.35 -0.44 -4.96
C GLY A 365 -29.63 0.66 -5.75
N LYS A 366 -30.35 1.70 -6.20
CA LYS A 366 -29.76 2.81 -6.97
C LYS A 366 -28.83 3.68 -6.11
N SER A 367 -29.20 3.95 -4.87
CA SER A 367 -28.43 4.84 -3.99
C SER A 367 -27.23 4.16 -3.33
N TYR A 368 -27.30 2.83 -3.10
CA TYR A 368 -26.23 2.04 -2.47
C TYR A 368 -25.19 1.58 -3.49
N ALA A 369 -25.59 1.32 -4.74
CA ALA A 369 -24.65 0.98 -5.81
C ALA A 369 -23.61 2.10 -6.03
N LEU A 370 -23.95 3.39 -5.81
CA LEU A 370 -22.97 4.47 -5.75
C LEU A 370 -21.85 4.22 -4.72
N VAL A 371 -22.21 3.80 -3.49
CA VAL A 371 -21.25 3.48 -2.42
C VAL A 371 -20.35 2.32 -2.82
N PHE A 372 -20.91 1.28 -3.45
CA PHE A 372 -20.14 0.18 -4.01
C PHE A 372 -19.17 0.64 -5.11
N PHE A 373 -19.61 1.48 -6.06
CA PHE A 373 -18.77 1.93 -7.16
C PHE A 373 -17.74 3.00 -6.78
N TRP A 374 -18.03 3.86 -5.79
CA TRP A 374 -17.02 4.75 -5.19
C TRP A 374 -15.90 3.95 -4.55
N GLN A 375 -16.23 2.93 -3.73
CA GLN A 375 -15.21 2.07 -3.15
C GLN A 375 -14.46 1.28 -4.24
N PHE A 376 -15.17 0.70 -5.21
CA PHE A 376 -14.56 -0.05 -6.31
C PHE A 376 -13.56 0.80 -7.10
N GLY A 377 -14.00 1.97 -7.60
CA GLY A 377 -13.19 2.89 -8.39
C GLY A 377 -12.07 3.56 -7.60
N GLY A 378 -12.33 3.95 -6.35
CA GLY A 378 -11.33 4.56 -5.47
C GLY A 378 -10.19 3.59 -5.11
N GLN A 379 -10.54 2.34 -4.78
CA GLN A 379 -9.54 1.30 -4.54
C GLN A 379 -8.78 0.94 -5.82
N ALA A 380 -9.46 0.89 -6.97
CA ALA A 380 -8.82 0.70 -8.27
C ALA A 380 -7.75 1.78 -8.51
N PHE A 381 -8.10 3.03 -8.22
CA PHE A 381 -7.26 4.18 -8.48
C PHE A 381 -6.05 4.24 -7.55
N GLN A 382 -6.21 3.98 -6.25
CA GLN A 382 -5.07 3.88 -5.32
C GLN A 382 -4.09 2.79 -5.75
N GLN A 383 -4.58 1.58 -6.09
CA GLN A 383 -3.71 0.48 -6.51
C GLN A 383 -2.95 0.81 -7.80
N PHE A 384 -3.61 1.50 -8.75
CA PHE A 384 -2.95 2.05 -9.93
C PHE A 384 -1.86 3.08 -9.58
N LEU A 385 -2.11 4.00 -8.64
CA LEU A 385 -1.13 5.02 -8.25
C LEU A 385 0.09 4.42 -7.54
N TYR A 386 -0.10 3.44 -6.67
CA TYR A 386 1.00 2.67 -6.07
C TYR A 386 1.82 1.93 -7.11
N TRP A 387 1.16 1.24 -8.05
CA TRP A 387 1.84 0.55 -9.14
C TRP A 387 2.64 1.52 -10.00
N LEU A 388 2.05 2.66 -10.39
CA LEU A 388 2.66 3.67 -11.25
C LEU A 388 3.89 4.30 -10.60
N VAL A 389 3.77 4.69 -9.32
CA VAL A 389 4.90 5.22 -8.53
C VAL A 389 6.01 4.17 -8.39
N GLY A 390 5.65 2.91 -8.16
CA GLY A 390 6.61 1.80 -8.12
C GLY A 390 7.43 1.66 -9.41
N GLN A 391 6.91 2.04 -10.58
CA GLN A 391 7.67 1.96 -11.84
C GLN A 391 8.72 3.07 -12.02
N TYR A 392 8.63 4.17 -11.27
CA TYR A 392 9.59 5.29 -11.35
C TYR A 392 10.66 5.27 -10.27
N ALA A 393 10.44 4.54 -9.17
CA ALA A 393 11.45 4.37 -8.14
C ALA A 393 12.64 3.54 -8.68
N THR A 394 13.85 3.95 -8.31
CA THR A 394 15.11 3.31 -8.71
C THR A 394 15.56 2.22 -7.75
N ASP A 395 15.23 2.38 -6.47
CA ASP A 395 15.67 1.56 -5.35
C ASP A 395 14.67 1.69 -4.19
N LEU A 396 14.82 0.87 -3.15
CA LEU A 396 13.88 0.86 -2.01
C LEU A 396 13.85 2.18 -1.23
N SER A 397 14.98 2.88 -1.16
CA SER A 397 15.09 4.13 -0.41
C SER A 397 14.46 5.29 -1.19
N ASP A 398 14.58 5.29 -2.51
CA ASP A 398 13.84 6.21 -3.37
C ASP A 398 12.35 5.92 -3.41
N LEU A 399 11.97 4.64 -3.39
CA LEU A 399 10.59 4.23 -3.26
C LEU A 399 9.97 4.70 -1.93
N SER A 400 10.67 4.59 -0.80
CA SER A 400 10.16 5.06 0.49
C SER A 400 9.90 6.57 0.51
N ARG A 401 10.73 7.36 -0.19
CA ARG A 401 10.50 8.80 -0.38
C ARG A 401 9.28 9.05 -1.26
N HIS A 402 9.15 8.32 -2.37
CA HIS A 402 7.99 8.40 -3.26
C HIS A 402 6.66 8.03 -2.56
N THR A 403 6.63 6.90 -1.83
CA THR A 403 5.42 6.43 -1.13
C THR A 403 5.05 7.34 0.03
N GLY A 404 6.03 7.87 0.77
CA GLY A 404 5.79 8.88 1.80
C GLY A 404 5.09 10.13 1.26
N ILE A 405 5.49 10.60 0.07
CA ILE A 405 4.83 11.74 -0.60
C ILE A 405 3.42 11.38 -1.09
N LEU A 406 3.23 10.22 -1.74
CA LEU A 406 1.91 9.75 -2.20
C LEU A 406 0.94 9.62 -1.01
N ARG A 407 1.29 8.82 -0.01
CA ARG A 407 0.46 8.56 1.19
C ARG A 407 0.18 9.86 1.95
N GLY A 408 1.17 10.74 2.09
CA GLY A 408 0.99 12.03 2.76
C GLY A 408 0.05 12.98 2.01
N THR A 409 0.13 13.02 0.67
CA THR A 409 -0.76 13.83 -0.18
C THR A 409 -2.18 13.27 -0.19
N GLU A 410 -2.33 11.94 -0.20
CA GLU A 410 -3.64 11.27 -0.06
C GLU A 410 -4.27 11.59 1.30
N ALA A 411 -3.51 11.47 2.39
CA ALA A 411 -3.97 11.82 3.73
C ALA A 411 -4.36 13.31 3.84
N LEU A 412 -3.65 14.23 3.16
CA LEU A 412 -4.05 15.63 3.07
C LEU A 412 -5.42 15.80 2.37
N GLY A 413 -5.66 15.06 1.29
CA GLY A 413 -6.96 15.01 0.64
C GLY A 413 -8.06 14.50 1.58
N GLN A 414 -7.80 13.40 2.29
CA GLN A 414 -8.73 12.88 3.30
C GLN A 414 -8.99 13.89 4.43
N THR A 415 -7.96 14.60 4.91
CA THR A 415 -8.09 15.65 5.95
C THR A 415 -9.11 16.70 5.54
N ILE A 416 -8.98 17.23 4.32
CA ILE A 416 -9.88 18.27 3.80
C ILE A 416 -11.28 17.71 3.58
N ALA A 417 -11.41 16.49 3.05
CA ALA A 417 -12.70 15.84 2.88
C ALA A 417 -13.44 15.64 4.23
N TRP A 418 -12.75 15.19 5.28
CA TRP A 418 -13.35 15.02 6.60
C TRP A 418 -13.65 16.35 7.30
N ALA A 419 -12.77 17.35 7.16
CA ALA A 419 -13.00 18.69 7.70
C ALA A 419 -14.23 19.35 7.05
N MET A 420 -14.35 19.30 5.72
CA MET A 420 -15.53 19.77 4.98
C MET A 420 -16.83 19.12 5.47
N GLN A 421 -16.81 17.81 5.73
CA GLN A 421 -17.98 17.08 6.22
C GLN A 421 -18.18 17.17 7.75
N SER A 422 -17.35 17.93 8.47
CA SER A 422 -17.58 18.29 9.87
C SER A 422 -18.43 19.57 10.03
N GLU A 423 -18.50 20.40 8.98
CA GLU A 423 -19.38 21.57 8.92
C GLU A 423 -20.85 21.14 8.79
N GLY A 424 -21.69 21.49 9.77
CA GLY A 424 -23.07 21.00 9.88
C GLY A 424 -24.01 21.33 8.72
N ASN A 425 -23.64 22.31 7.88
CA ASN A 425 -24.40 22.76 6.71
C ASN A 425 -23.66 22.50 5.37
N ALA A 426 -22.75 21.52 5.31
CA ALA A 426 -22.01 21.19 4.09
C ALA A 426 -22.94 20.79 2.93
N ASN A 427 -23.04 21.66 1.91
CA ASN A 427 -23.88 21.41 0.73
C ASN A 427 -23.30 20.25 -0.11
N HIS A 428 -24.08 19.18 -0.27
CA HIS A 428 -23.63 17.96 -0.96
C HIS A 428 -23.22 18.20 -2.41
N PHE A 429 -23.80 19.18 -3.12
CA PHE A 429 -23.36 19.51 -4.48
C PHE A 429 -21.96 20.15 -4.52
N ILE A 430 -21.52 20.83 -3.45
CA ILE A 430 -20.14 21.32 -3.33
C ILE A 430 -19.19 20.12 -3.17
N SER A 431 -19.53 19.17 -2.30
CA SER A 431 -18.72 17.97 -2.07
C SER A 431 -18.65 17.07 -3.30
N ILE A 432 -19.76 16.87 -4.03
CA ILE A 432 -19.78 16.17 -5.33
C ILE A 432 -18.98 16.95 -6.38
N GLY A 433 -19.18 18.28 -6.48
CA GLY A 433 -18.53 19.13 -7.46
C GLY A 433 -17.01 19.18 -7.31
N LEU A 434 -16.50 19.23 -6.07
CA LEU A 434 -15.07 19.16 -5.78
C LEU A 434 -14.48 17.78 -6.08
N ASN A 435 -15.16 16.70 -5.66
CA ASN A 435 -14.74 15.34 -6.00
C ASN A 435 -14.65 15.14 -7.52
N PHE A 436 -15.71 15.51 -8.25
CA PHE A 436 -15.78 15.35 -9.69
C PHE A 436 -14.79 16.26 -10.42
N GLY A 437 -14.74 17.54 -10.07
CA GLY A 437 -13.87 18.53 -10.69
C GLY A 437 -12.38 18.19 -10.53
N ILE A 438 -11.94 17.79 -9.34
CA ILE A 438 -10.55 17.39 -9.10
C ILE A 438 -10.25 16.04 -9.77
N THR A 439 -11.21 15.11 -9.82
CA THR A 439 -11.06 13.84 -10.57
C THR A 439 -10.82 14.10 -12.06
N VAL A 440 -11.54 15.04 -12.67
CA VAL A 440 -11.32 15.43 -14.08
C VAL A 440 -10.00 16.18 -14.25
N LEU A 441 -9.67 17.09 -13.32
CA LEU A 441 -8.42 17.87 -13.34
C LEU A 441 -7.18 16.97 -13.27
N CYS A 442 -7.21 15.88 -12.49
CA CYS A 442 -6.07 14.98 -12.38
C CYS A 442 -5.84 14.09 -13.62
N VAL A 443 -6.80 14.00 -14.55
CA VAL A 443 -6.68 13.15 -15.76
C VAL A 443 -5.50 13.56 -16.61
N PHE A 444 -5.45 14.83 -17.04
CA PHE A 444 -4.43 15.34 -17.95
C PHE A 444 -2.99 15.20 -17.41
N PRO A 445 -2.64 15.68 -16.20
CA PRO A 445 -1.27 15.63 -15.73
C PRO A 445 -0.82 14.18 -15.41
N THR A 446 -1.72 13.31 -14.94
CA THR A 446 -1.43 11.88 -14.77
C THR A 446 -1.20 11.18 -16.10
N TRP A 447 -1.99 11.52 -17.14
CA TRP A 447 -1.82 10.97 -18.49
C TRP A 447 -0.49 11.36 -19.13
N LEU A 448 0.03 12.57 -18.85
CA LEU A 448 1.37 12.99 -19.30
C LEU A 448 2.46 12.11 -18.68
N VAL A 449 2.40 11.88 -17.36
CA VAL A 449 3.35 11.01 -16.66
C VAL A 449 3.27 9.58 -17.21
N LEU A 450 2.08 8.99 -17.23
CA LEU A 450 1.82 7.65 -17.76
C LEU A 450 2.28 7.47 -19.21
N SER A 451 2.13 8.49 -20.05
CA SER A 451 2.57 8.45 -21.46
C SER A 451 4.09 8.46 -21.62
N ALA A 452 4.82 8.98 -20.64
CA ALA A 452 6.28 8.94 -20.56
C ALA A 452 6.83 7.64 -19.91
N LEU A 453 5.98 6.67 -19.55
CA LEU A 453 6.42 5.40 -18.97
C LEU A 453 6.90 4.41 -20.06
N GLU A 454 8.20 4.24 -20.22
CA GLU A 454 8.79 3.35 -21.23
C GLU A 454 9.12 1.95 -20.69
N GLY A 455 9.52 1.85 -19.42
CA GLY A 455 9.84 0.60 -18.72
C GLY A 455 9.82 0.80 -17.20
N SER A 456 10.14 -0.24 -16.43
CA SER A 456 10.39 -0.10 -15.00
C SER A 456 11.79 0.50 -14.77
N HIS A 457 11.88 1.61 -14.04
CA HIS A 457 13.16 2.27 -13.77
C HIS A 457 14.11 1.38 -12.96
N GLU A 458 13.57 0.54 -12.08
CA GLU A 458 14.30 -0.45 -11.29
C GLU A 458 14.99 -1.49 -12.19
N GLU A 459 14.26 -2.09 -13.14
CA GLU A 459 14.77 -3.13 -14.05
C GLU A 459 15.86 -2.59 -14.99
N ASN A 460 15.73 -1.34 -15.44
CA ASN A 460 16.74 -0.67 -16.27
C ASN A 460 18.07 -0.52 -15.53
N ILE A 461 18.04 -0.18 -14.24
CA ILE A 461 19.26 -0.05 -13.42
C ILE A 461 19.86 -1.41 -13.14
N THR A 462 19.08 -2.40 -12.68
CA THR A 462 19.59 -3.75 -12.42
C THR A 462 20.12 -4.44 -13.68
N SER A 463 19.64 -4.07 -14.87
CA SER A 463 20.21 -4.57 -16.13
C SER A 463 21.54 -3.89 -16.45
N ALA A 464 21.61 -2.55 -16.40
CA ALA A 464 22.87 -1.83 -16.59
C ALA A 464 23.97 -2.22 -15.57
N GLU A 465 23.61 -2.50 -14.32
CA GLU A 465 24.53 -3.01 -13.29
C GLU A 465 25.05 -4.43 -13.60
N ARG A 466 24.23 -5.29 -14.23
CA ARG A 466 24.66 -6.61 -14.69
C ARG A 466 25.57 -6.51 -15.90
N ASP A 467 25.19 -5.71 -16.90
CA ASP A 467 26.01 -5.49 -18.11
C ASP A 467 27.41 -4.96 -17.76
N LEU A 468 27.51 -4.08 -16.76
CA LEU A 468 28.78 -3.57 -16.23
C LEU A 468 29.57 -4.63 -15.41
N GLY A 469 28.87 -5.51 -14.70
CA GLY A 469 29.47 -6.61 -13.94
C GLY A 469 30.08 -7.68 -14.85
N ASP A 470 29.30 -8.15 -15.83
CA ASP A 470 29.71 -9.16 -16.80
C ASP A 470 30.90 -8.66 -17.64
N ALA A 471 30.89 -7.40 -18.09
CA ALA A 471 32.03 -6.79 -18.77
C ALA A 471 33.30 -6.71 -17.90
N GLY A 472 33.14 -6.50 -16.60
CA GLY A 472 34.25 -6.52 -15.63
C GLY A 472 34.81 -7.93 -15.41
N GLU A 473 33.95 -8.94 -15.35
CA GLU A 473 34.38 -10.35 -15.24
C GLU A 473 35.06 -10.84 -16.53
N GLU A 474 34.58 -10.43 -17.72
CA GLU A 474 35.27 -10.70 -18.99
C GLU A 474 36.66 -10.03 -19.05
N GLU A 475 36.82 -8.79 -18.59
CA GLU A 475 38.12 -8.10 -18.60
C GLU A 475 39.11 -8.76 -17.61
N ILE A 476 38.63 -9.25 -16.46
CA ILE A 476 39.44 -9.99 -15.48
C ILE A 476 39.79 -11.39 -16.00
N GLY A 477 38.83 -12.10 -16.60
CA GLY A 477 39.06 -13.41 -17.22
C GLY A 477 40.06 -13.34 -18.38
N SER A 478 39.96 -12.32 -19.22
CA SER A 478 40.91 -12.04 -20.31
C SER A 478 42.33 -11.78 -19.79
N LYS A 479 42.47 -10.96 -18.73
CA LYS A 479 43.77 -10.72 -18.07
C LYS A 479 44.33 -11.93 -17.31
N ALA A 480 43.48 -12.86 -16.89
CA ALA A 480 43.89 -14.12 -16.26
C ALA A 480 44.31 -15.19 -17.28
N ALA A 481 43.75 -15.17 -18.50
CA ALA A 481 44.15 -16.06 -19.60
C ALA A 481 45.39 -15.58 -20.37
N ALA A 482 45.81 -14.32 -20.17
CA ALA A 482 46.98 -13.70 -20.79
C ALA A 482 48.26 -13.76 -19.92
N LYS A 483 48.30 -14.66 -18.93
CA LYS A 483 49.44 -14.92 -18.02
C LYS A 483 49.71 -16.42 -17.92
#